data_AF-A0A174IQ77-F1
#
_entry.id   AF-A0A174IQ77-F1
#
_cell.length_a   1.000
_cell.length_b   1.000
_cell.length_c   1.000
_cell.angle_alpha   90.00
_cell.angle_beta   90.00
_cell.angle_gamma   90.00
#
_symmetry.space_group_name_H-M   'P 1'
#
loop_
_entity.id
_entity.type
_entity.pdbx_description
1 polymer ?
#
loop_
_entity_poly.entity_id
_entity_poly.type
_entity_poly.pdbx_seq_one_letter_code
_entity_poly.pdbx_strand_id
1 'polypeptide(L)'
;MKENNQSPVTALAEQATIQAMIESINNGMTPQGSATPDSDSSAKEKEQSAQLLASGVQIDVEALKAKLLIQLSNGEKVGVFDFHRAGGKFAYLDKNRSIDMKHVEFLFGSFKRVGMLNSIKVVAARKLIEEGHILRDRTGNMLTLATPNIDMYYCILDGQHKADALALWLASEETRNIPLDARMELVNIPKGFSIGAYIGEYNLACKKWNHRDTETLLVQTFEKEGRTVLSSIEKCVNEDKMTQRAAWKIYKMIDGYRKQKFEDALFHNKLSDELRGTDAEIERGDRIRRAIQVACRNEVRMKRNSAIIDAVIAAYNAVSDVQKAETMDQLMLFITSLSKQTLLAAIKADSVNQKTEVITQAWKNFQKEIKKDGKKEEYEALALNAEEEYDRMVSSVASPKKSSNLDKIKKILS
;
A
#
# COMPACT_ATOMS: atom_id res chain seq x y z
N MET A 1 -7.19 -45.56 55.84
CA MET A 1 -7.64 -46.47 54.75
C MET A 1 -8.42 -45.62 53.76
N LYS A 2 -8.06 -45.45 52.48
CA LYS A 2 -7.14 -46.18 51.59
C LYS A 2 -6.31 -45.19 50.76
N GLU A 3 -5.08 -45.63 50.49
CA GLU A 3 -4.13 -45.11 49.50
C GLU A 3 -4.68 -45.30 48.07
N ASN A 4 -4.22 -44.46 47.13
CA ASN A 4 -4.20 -44.82 45.73
C ASN A 4 -2.82 -44.52 45.15
N ASN A 5 -2.14 -45.60 44.76
CA ASN A 5 -0.81 -45.64 44.15
C ASN A 5 -0.86 -45.14 42.70
N GLN A 6 0.09 -44.28 42.33
CA GLN A 6 0.58 -44.20 40.95
C GLN A 6 2.12 -44.18 40.97
N SER A 7 2.69 -45.11 40.21
CA SER A 7 4.10 -45.52 40.22
C SER A 7 5.05 -44.50 39.57
N PRO A 8 6.33 -44.42 40.00
CA PRO A 8 7.30 -43.39 39.59
C PRO A 8 8.13 -43.75 38.33
N VAL A 9 7.62 -44.53 37.38
CA VAL A 9 8.44 -45.06 36.27
C VAL A 9 8.45 -44.14 35.03
N THR A 10 7.51 -43.21 34.89
CA THR A 10 7.40 -42.38 33.67
C THR A 10 8.26 -41.11 33.69
N ALA A 11 8.76 -40.67 34.85
CA ALA A 11 9.52 -39.42 34.99
C ALA A 11 11.03 -39.56 34.70
N LEU A 12 11.57 -40.78 34.68
CA LEU A 12 13.02 -41.04 34.49
C LEU A 12 13.44 -41.18 33.02
N ALA A 13 12.50 -41.45 32.10
CA ALA A 13 12.80 -41.58 30.67
C ALA A 13 12.94 -40.22 29.95
N GLU A 14 12.27 -39.17 30.45
CA GLU A 14 12.31 -37.84 29.84
C GLU A 14 13.60 -37.07 30.19
N GLN A 15 14.23 -37.31 31.34
CA GLN A 15 15.50 -36.67 31.70
C GLN A 15 16.73 -37.27 31.02
N ALA A 16 16.71 -38.57 30.68
CA ALA A 16 17.83 -39.21 29.98
C ALA A 16 17.97 -38.74 28.51
N THR A 17 16.86 -38.36 27.87
CA THR A 17 16.85 -37.95 26.45
C THR A 17 17.37 -36.52 26.25
N ILE A 18 17.28 -35.66 27.28
CA ILE A 18 17.74 -34.26 27.21
C ILE A 18 19.26 -34.14 27.45
N GLN A 19 19.88 -35.06 28.20
CA GLN A 19 21.32 -35.01 28.49
C GLN A 19 22.18 -35.45 27.28
N ALA A 20 21.69 -36.34 26.42
CA ALA A 20 22.44 -36.82 25.24
C ALA A 20 22.53 -35.79 24.10
N MET A 21 21.67 -34.77 24.08
CA MET A 21 21.65 -33.76 23.02
C MET A 21 22.63 -32.59 23.25
N ILE A 22 23.17 -32.46 24.46
CA ILE A 22 24.05 -31.33 24.83
C ILE A 22 25.55 -31.69 24.68
N GLU A 23 25.93 -32.96 24.62
CA GLU A 23 27.35 -33.37 24.65
C GLU A 23 28.05 -33.61 23.29
N SER A 24 27.37 -33.54 22.15
CA SER A 24 28.06 -33.74 20.84
C SER A 24 28.44 -32.44 20.11
N ILE A 25 28.15 -31.26 20.65
CA ILE A 25 28.53 -29.97 20.04
C ILE A 25 30.02 -29.64 20.27
N ASN A 26 30.74 -30.37 21.12
CA ASN A 26 32.14 -30.08 21.41
C ASN A 26 33.08 -31.21 20.98
N ASN A 27 33.59 -31.12 19.76
CA ASN A 27 34.99 -31.47 19.44
C ASN A 27 35.45 -30.88 18.08
N GLY A 28 36.14 -29.75 18.16
CA GLY A 28 37.49 -29.55 17.60
C GLY A 28 37.74 -29.63 16.08
N MET A 29 37.83 -28.44 15.47
CA MET A 29 38.84 -27.97 14.50
C MET A 29 39.39 -28.89 13.38
N THR A 30 39.34 -28.40 12.14
CA THR A 30 40.44 -28.54 11.15
C THR A 30 40.60 -27.25 10.34
N PRO A 31 41.84 -26.81 10.00
CA PRO A 31 42.02 -25.76 9.02
C PRO A 31 42.79 -26.19 7.75
N GLN A 32 42.44 -25.47 6.66
CA GLN A 32 43.18 -25.18 5.43
C GLN A 32 43.10 -26.13 4.21
N GLY A 33 42.92 -25.49 3.03
CA GLY A 33 43.29 -26.04 1.72
C GLY A 33 42.50 -25.48 0.54
N SER A 34 43.15 -24.62 -0.25
CA SER A 34 42.70 -23.90 -1.46
C SER A 34 42.35 -24.74 -2.69
N ALA A 35 41.44 -24.25 -3.56
CA ALA A 35 41.68 -23.91 -4.98
C ALA A 35 40.35 -23.66 -5.73
N THR A 36 40.24 -22.55 -6.46
CA THR A 36 39.30 -22.38 -7.59
C THR A 36 39.87 -23.05 -8.85
N PRO A 37 39.02 -23.54 -9.76
CA PRO A 37 38.76 -22.78 -10.99
C PRO A 37 37.32 -22.84 -11.54
N ASP A 38 36.97 -21.72 -12.17
CA ASP A 38 36.06 -21.44 -13.30
C ASP A 38 34.74 -22.19 -13.57
N SER A 39 33.67 -21.38 -13.52
CA SER A 39 32.78 -20.97 -14.61
C SER A 39 32.12 -22.03 -15.52
N ASP A 40 30.78 -21.92 -15.60
CA ASP A 40 29.84 -22.50 -16.60
C ASP A 40 29.07 -23.81 -16.30
N SER A 41 28.56 -24.04 -15.09
CA SER A 41 27.54 -25.11 -14.87
C SER A 41 26.32 -24.76 -14.00
N SER A 42 26.15 -23.49 -13.59
CA SER A 42 25.22 -23.14 -12.50
C SER A 42 23.71 -23.20 -12.83
N ALA A 43 23.31 -23.34 -14.10
CA ALA A 43 21.90 -23.46 -14.49
C ALA A 43 21.41 -24.92 -14.49
N LYS A 44 22.20 -25.85 -15.04
CA LYS A 44 21.85 -27.27 -15.09
C LYS A 44 21.93 -27.96 -13.74
N GLU A 45 22.87 -27.57 -12.88
CA GLU A 45 23.00 -28.13 -11.52
C GLU A 45 21.88 -27.69 -10.57
N LYS A 46 21.29 -26.50 -10.79
CA LYS A 46 20.12 -26.03 -10.03
C LYS A 46 18.83 -26.72 -10.45
N GLU A 47 18.70 -27.05 -11.73
CA GLU A 47 17.56 -27.81 -12.26
C GLU A 47 17.63 -29.30 -11.86
N GLN A 48 18.84 -29.87 -11.78
CA GLN A 48 19.06 -31.22 -11.25
C GLN A 48 18.90 -31.32 -9.73
N SER A 49 19.32 -30.31 -8.95
CA SER A 49 19.09 -30.28 -7.50
C SER A 49 17.60 -30.12 -7.14
N ALA A 50 16.82 -29.45 -8.00
CA ALA A 50 15.37 -29.39 -7.88
C ALA A 50 14.69 -30.72 -8.27
N GLN A 51 15.27 -31.50 -9.19
CA GLN A 51 14.78 -32.83 -9.58
C GLN A 51 15.16 -33.93 -8.57
N LEU A 52 16.33 -33.84 -7.92
CA LEU A 52 16.80 -34.83 -6.94
C LEU A 52 16.08 -34.75 -5.58
N LEU A 53 15.45 -33.61 -5.25
CA LEU A 53 14.53 -33.49 -4.11
C LEU A 53 13.13 -34.08 -4.41
N ALA A 54 12.85 -34.48 -5.65
CA ALA A 54 11.60 -35.13 -6.05
C ALA A 54 11.67 -36.67 -6.00
N SER A 55 12.84 -37.27 -5.79
CA SER A 55 13.00 -38.73 -5.67
C SER A 55 13.02 -39.17 -4.22
N GLY A 56 11.85 -39.17 -3.58
CA GLY A 56 11.66 -39.69 -2.22
C GLY A 56 10.23 -39.48 -1.77
N VAL A 57 9.34 -40.40 -2.17
CA VAL A 57 7.86 -40.31 -2.20
C VAL A 57 7.35 -39.58 -3.45
N GLN A 58 6.81 -40.36 -4.41
CA GLN A 58 5.99 -39.84 -5.51
C GLN A 58 4.72 -39.23 -4.92
N ILE A 59 4.79 -37.97 -4.50
CA ILE A 59 3.61 -37.15 -4.31
C ILE A 59 3.15 -36.79 -5.72
N ASP A 60 2.09 -37.45 -6.18
CA ASP A 60 1.39 -37.04 -7.39
C ASP A 60 0.91 -35.60 -7.20
N VAL A 61 1.59 -34.66 -7.86
CA VAL A 61 1.34 -33.22 -7.75
C VAL A 61 -0.09 -32.90 -8.21
N GLU A 62 -0.62 -33.63 -9.20
CA GLU A 62 -2.01 -33.45 -9.65
C GLU A 62 -3.01 -34.01 -8.62
N ALA A 63 -2.71 -35.14 -7.97
CA ALA A 63 -3.52 -35.64 -6.87
C ALA A 63 -3.51 -34.69 -5.65
N LEU A 64 -2.34 -34.14 -5.31
CA LEU A 64 -2.21 -33.15 -4.24
C LEU A 64 -3.02 -31.89 -4.58
N LYS A 65 -2.89 -31.38 -5.80
CA LYS A 65 -3.65 -30.23 -6.29
C LYS A 65 -5.16 -30.47 -6.23
N ALA A 66 -5.64 -31.61 -6.73
CA ALA A 66 -7.06 -31.98 -6.68
C ALA A 66 -7.57 -32.04 -5.23
N LYS A 67 -6.80 -32.66 -4.33
CA LYS A 67 -7.12 -32.71 -2.90
C LYS A 67 -7.26 -31.31 -2.31
N LEU A 68 -6.27 -30.43 -2.53
CA LEU A 68 -6.28 -29.08 -1.97
C LEU A 68 -7.44 -28.23 -2.49
N LEU A 69 -7.79 -28.36 -3.77
CA LEU A 69 -8.94 -27.67 -4.35
C LEU A 69 -10.26 -28.10 -3.70
N ILE A 70 -10.44 -29.41 -3.47
CA ILE A 70 -11.61 -29.95 -2.77
C ILE A 70 -11.67 -29.40 -1.34
N GLN A 71 -10.56 -29.45 -0.61
CA GLN A 71 -10.48 -28.92 0.75
C GLN A 71 -10.86 -27.44 0.83
N LEU A 72 -10.29 -26.61 -0.06
CA LEU A 72 -10.63 -25.19 -0.13
C LEU A 72 -12.12 -24.98 -0.46
N SER A 73 -12.68 -25.75 -1.41
CA SER A 73 -14.10 -25.65 -1.76
C SER A 73 -15.05 -26.07 -0.63
N ASN A 74 -14.61 -26.97 0.25
CA ASN A 74 -15.34 -27.40 1.44
C ASN A 74 -15.18 -26.43 2.62
N GLY A 75 -14.42 -25.34 2.46
CA GLY A 75 -14.13 -24.39 3.53
C GLY A 75 -13.08 -24.86 4.53
N GLU A 76 -12.32 -25.91 4.21
CA GLU A 76 -11.24 -26.40 5.04
C GLU A 76 -9.98 -25.52 4.92
N LYS A 77 -9.18 -25.50 5.99
CA LYS A 77 -7.90 -24.80 6.02
C LYS A 77 -6.81 -25.64 5.37
N VAL A 78 -6.16 -25.11 4.34
CA VAL A 78 -5.07 -25.78 3.62
C VAL A 78 -3.72 -25.31 4.11
N GLY A 79 -2.73 -26.21 4.16
CA GLY A 79 -1.34 -25.87 4.45
C GLY A 79 -0.71 -25.05 3.32
N VAL A 80 -0.13 -23.89 3.64
CA VAL A 80 0.49 -22.98 2.66
C VAL A 80 1.67 -23.66 1.94
N PHE A 81 2.43 -24.49 2.65
CA PHE A 81 3.55 -25.23 2.05
C PHE A 81 3.08 -26.29 1.05
N ASP A 82 2.04 -27.05 1.38
CA ASP A 82 1.45 -28.03 0.45
C ASP A 82 0.80 -27.34 -0.74
N PHE A 83 0.16 -26.19 -0.52
CA PHE A 83 -0.36 -25.33 -1.58
C PHE A 83 0.74 -24.91 -2.56
N HIS A 84 1.88 -24.44 -2.06
CA HIS A 84 3.01 -24.07 -2.92
C HIS A 84 3.63 -25.29 -3.64
N ARG A 85 3.75 -26.44 -2.97
CA ARG A 85 4.21 -27.70 -3.60
C ARG A 85 3.29 -28.15 -4.73
N ALA A 86 1.98 -27.91 -4.61
CA ALA A 86 1.00 -28.18 -5.65
C ALA A 86 1.00 -27.16 -6.81
N GLY A 87 1.93 -26.21 -6.82
CA GLY A 87 2.01 -25.14 -7.83
C GLY A 87 1.15 -23.91 -7.52
N GLY A 88 0.54 -23.84 -6.33
CA GLY A 88 -0.25 -22.72 -5.85
C GLY A 88 0.57 -21.45 -5.66
N LYS A 89 -0.01 -20.31 -6.05
CA LYS A 89 0.64 -18.99 -5.97
C LYS A 89 -0.29 -17.97 -5.34
N PHE A 90 0.29 -17.04 -4.58
CA PHE A 90 -0.45 -15.89 -4.09
C PHE A 90 -0.48 -14.76 -5.12
N ALA A 91 -1.66 -14.18 -5.27
CA ALA A 91 -1.89 -12.91 -5.96
C ALA A 91 -2.11 -11.80 -4.93
N TYR A 92 -1.75 -10.58 -5.32
CA TYR A 92 -1.96 -9.37 -4.55
C TYR A 92 -2.93 -8.51 -5.33
N LEU A 93 -4.00 -8.08 -4.68
CA LEU A 93 -4.84 -7.02 -5.23
C LEU A 93 -3.94 -5.79 -5.47
N ASP A 94 -3.98 -5.21 -6.68
CA ASP A 94 -3.25 -3.97 -6.95
C ASP A 94 -3.65 -2.93 -5.89
N LYS A 95 -2.82 -1.92 -5.60
CA LYS A 95 -3.05 -0.90 -4.55
C LYS A 95 -3.73 -1.36 -3.23
N ASN A 96 -3.63 -2.64 -2.84
CA ASN A 96 -3.94 -3.05 -1.46
C ASN A 96 -2.97 -2.35 -0.49
N ARG A 97 -3.16 -2.54 0.82
CA ARG A 97 -2.30 -1.96 1.86
C ARG A 97 -0.82 -2.11 1.48
N SER A 98 -0.04 -1.04 1.65
CA SER A 98 1.40 -1.13 1.39
C SER A 98 2.06 -2.16 2.31
N ILE A 99 2.93 -3.01 1.76
CA ILE A 99 3.73 -3.93 2.58
C ILE A 99 4.74 -3.14 3.39
N ASP A 100 4.65 -3.28 4.71
CA ASP A 100 5.55 -2.67 5.68
C ASP A 100 6.57 -3.72 6.10
N MET A 101 7.81 -3.55 5.65
CA MET A 101 8.87 -4.53 5.90
C MET A 101 9.20 -4.67 7.38
N LYS A 102 9.07 -3.62 8.20
CA LYS A 102 9.26 -3.75 9.65
C LYS A 102 8.21 -4.66 10.27
N HIS A 103 6.97 -4.58 9.77
CA HIS A 103 5.91 -5.48 10.21
C HIS A 103 6.14 -6.92 9.74
N VAL A 104 6.65 -7.11 8.52
CA VAL A 104 7.04 -8.42 8.00
C VAL A 104 8.15 -9.06 8.86
N GLU A 105 9.20 -8.32 9.21
CA GLU A 105 10.27 -8.78 10.09
C GLU A 105 9.76 -9.14 11.48
N PHE A 106 8.86 -8.32 12.04
CA PHE A 106 8.20 -8.62 13.31
C PHE A 106 7.41 -9.93 13.27
N LEU A 107 6.66 -10.16 12.18
CA LEU A 107 5.92 -11.41 11.97
C LEU A 107 6.84 -12.61 11.79
N PHE A 108 7.93 -12.47 11.03
CA PHE A 108 8.96 -13.51 10.89
C PHE A 108 9.54 -13.92 12.26
N GLY A 109 9.90 -12.94 13.10
CA GLY A 109 10.33 -13.20 14.48
C GLY A 109 9.23 -13.82 15.34
N SER A 110 7.95 -13.48 15.10
CA SER A 110 6.82 -14.09 15.79
C SER A 110 6.62 -15.56 15.41
N PHE A 111 6.83 -15.92 14.13
CA PHE A 111 6.73 -17.30 13.68
C PHE A 111 7.76 -18.20 14.39
N LYS A 112 8.97 -17.69 14.64
CA LYS A 112 9.99 -18.39 15.43
C LYS A 112 9.55 -18.68 16.87
N ARG A 113 8.70 -17.83 17.46
CA ARG A 113 8.27 -17.95 18.86
C ARG A 113 7.03 -18.81 19.06
N VAL A 114 6.01 -18.63 18.22
CA VAL A 114 4.67 -19.20 18.44
C VAL A 114 4.04 -19.78 17.17
N GLY A 115 4.79 -19.86 16.06
CA GLY A 115 4.24 -20.22 14.77
C GLY A 115 3.26 -19.19 14.20
N MET A 116 2.48 -19.59 13.21
CA MET A 116 1.45 -18.73 12.60
C MET A 116 0.07 -19.03 13.19
N LEU A 117 -0.40 -18.15 14.08
CA LEU A 117 -1.63 -18.39 14.84
C LEU A 117 -2.92 -18.32 14.01
N ASN A 118 -2.97 -17.45 12.99
CA ASN A 118 -4.16 -17.20 12.19
C ASN A 118 -3.87 -17.44 10.71
N SER A 119 -4.81 -18.07 10.00
CA SER A 119 -4.73 -18.34 8.57
C SER A 119 -4.65 -17.07 7.71
N ILE A 120 -4.16 -17.23 6.48
CA ILE A 120 -4.22 -16.23 5.42
C ILE A 120 -5.57 -16.37 4.72
N LYS A 121 -6.34 -15.29 4.61
CA LYS A 121 -7.65 -15.29 3.95
C LYS A 121 -7.47 -15.03 2.46
N VAL A 122 -8.03 -15.88 1.62
CA VAL A 122 -7.87 -15.79 0.16
C VAL A 122 -9.19 -15.95 -0.61
N VAL A 123 -9.17 -15.50 -1.87
CA VAL A 123 -10.20 -15.77 -2.90
C VAL A 123 -9.50 -16.19 -4.20
N ALA A 124 -10.15 -17.04 -5.00
CA ALA A 124 -9.63 -17.44 -6.30
C ALA A 124 -9.37 -16.23 -7.22
N ALA A 125 -8.16 -16.12 -7.79
CA ALA A 125 -7.76 -14.96 -8.59
C ALA A 125 -8.59 -14.81 -9.87
N ARG A 126 -8.93 -15.92 -10.53
CA ARG A 126 -9.79 -15.94 -11.74
C ARG A 126 -11.09 -15.16 -11.50
N LYS A 127 -11.80 -15.47 -10.41
CA LYS A 127 -13.07 -14.82 -10.04
C LYS A 127 -12.91 -13.30 -9.93
N LEU A 128 -11.84 -12.83 -9.29
CA LEU A 128 -11.60 -11.40 -9.12
C LEU A 128 -11.30 -10.70 -10.45
N ILE A 129 -10.54 -11.34 -11.34
CA ILE A 129 -10.22 -10.79 -12.66
C ILE A 129 -11.49 -10.71 -13.51
N GLU A 130 -12.36 -11.72 -13.47
CA GLU A 130 -13.67 -11.72 -14.14
C GLU A 130 -14.58 -10.61 -13.62
N GLU A 131 -14.49 -10.27 -12.33
CA GLU A 131 -15.19 -9.14 -11.70
C GLU A 131 -14.51 -7.77 -11.97
N GLY A 132 -13.41 -7.73 -12.72
CA GLY A 132 -12.74 -6.51 -13.16
C GLY A 132 -11.65 -5.99 -12.22
N HIS A 133 -11.22 -6.76 -11.23
CA HIS A 133 -10.15 -6.36 -10.32
C HIS A 133 -8.75 -6.56 -10.92
N ILE A 134 -7.88 -5.58 -10.72
CA ILE A 134 -6.48 -5.67 -11.13
C ILE A 134 -5.70 -6.45 -10.06
N LEU A 135 -5.12 -7.57 -10.46
CA LEU A 135 -4.27 -8.39 -9.62
C LEU A 135 -2.82 -8.36 -10.11
N ARG A 136 -1.88 -8.49 -9.16
CA ARG A 136 -0.45 -8.63 -9.43
C ARG A 136 0.12 -9.85 -8.75
N ASP A 137 1.15 -10.45 -9.36
CA ASP A 137 1.98 -11.41 -8.65
C ASP A 137 2.90 -10.71 -7.64
N ARG A 138 3.64 -11.49 -6.85
CA ARG A 138 4.58 -10.97 -5.85
C ARG A 138 5.71 -10.12 -6.44
N THR A 139 6.05 -10.31 -7.71
CA THR A 139 7.08 -9.54 -8.40
C THR A 139 6.54 -8.22 -8.97
N GLY A 140 5.23 -8.04 -8.99
CA GLY A 140 4.53 -6.84 -9.45
C GLY A 140 3.95 -6.97 -10.85
N ASN A 141 4.09 -8.13 -11.51
CA ASN A 141 3.53 -8.34 -12.84
C ASN A 141 2.01 -8.48 -12.76
N MET A 142 1.31 -7.89 -13.72
CA MET A 142 -0.14 -7.99 -13.81
C MET A 142 -0.58 -9.42 -14.14
N LEU A 143 -1.62 -9.90 -13.47
CA LEU A 143 -2.25 -11.19 -13.72
C LEU A 143 -3.51 -10.99 -14.58
N THR A 144 -3.72 -11.89 -15.54
CA THR A 144 -4.87 -11.87 -16.46
C THR A 144 -5.44 -13.29 -16.60
N LEU A 145 -6.60 -13.44 -17.26
CA LEU A 145 -7.17 -14.76 -17.57
C LEU A 145 -6.27 -15.61 -18.49
N ALA A 146 -5.35 -14.97 -19.22
CA ALA A 146 -4.36 -15.65 -20.07
C ALA A 146 -3.10 -16.08 -19.29
N THR A 147 -2.96 -15.71 -18.01
CA THR A 147 -1.82 -16.11 -17.20
C THR A 147 -1.81 -17.64 -17.01
N PRO A 148 -0.69 -18.33 -17.30
CA PRO A 148 -0.60 -19.78 -17.13
C PRO A 148 -0.95 -20.21 -15.70
N ASN A 149 -1.78 -21.26 -15.58
CA ASN A 149 -2.27 -21.80 -14.31
C ASN A 149 -2.98 -20.76 -13.42
N ILE A 150 -3.75 -19.84 -14.01
CA ILE A 150 -4.51 -18.83 -13.25
C ILE A 150 -5.42 -19.42 -12.17
N ASP A 151 -5.90 -20.65 -12.35
CA ASP A 151 -6.70 -21.40 -11.38
C ASP A 151 -5.95 -21.76 -10.09
N MET A 152 -4.62 -21.72 -10.12
CA MET A 152 -3.74 -21.92 -8.96
C MET A 152 -3.32 -20.60 -8.30
N TYR A 153 -3.77 -19.46 -8.82
CA TYR A 153 -3.57 -18.17 -8.16
C TYR A 153 -4.72 -17.87 -7.20
N TYR A 154 -4.36 -17.52 -5.97
CA TYR A 154 -5.28 -17.12 -4.92
C TYR A 154 -4.90 -15.75 -4.42
N CYS A 155 -5.81 -14.79 -4.55
CA CYS A 155 -5.61 -13.43 -4.09
C CYS A 155 -5.76 -13.35 -2.57
N ILE A 156 -4.78 -12.76 -1.91
CA ILE A 156 -4.79 -12.52 -0.48
C ILE A 156 -5.75 -11.35 -0.16
N LEU A 157 -6.78 -11.62 0.65
CA LEU A 157 -7.66 -10.59 1.21
C LEU A 157 -7.15 -10.11 2.58
N ASP A 158 -6.65 -11.03 3.40
CA ASP A 158 -6.00 -10.73 4.69
C ASP A 158 -4.77 -11.61 4.90
N GLY A 159 -3.72 -11.02 5.49
CA GLY A 159 -2.46 -11.70 5.74
C GLY A 159 -1.36 -11.44 4.69
N GLN A 160 -1.41 -10.35 3.93
CA GLN A 160 -0.36 -10.02 2.95
C GLN A 160 1.05 -9.93 3.56
N HIS A 161 1.19 -9.37 4.77
CA HIS A 161 2.48 -9.32 5.47
C HIS A 161 2.89 -10.70 5.99
N LYS A 162 1.93 -11.59 6.30
CA LYS A 162 2.21 -12.99 6.65
C LYS A 162 2.74 -13.75 5.44
N ALA A 163 2.14 -13.57 4.26
CA ALA A 163 2.61 -14.20 3.03
C ALA A 163 4.07 -13.80 2.72
N ASP A 164 4.41 -12.52 2.88
CA ASP A 164 5.79 -12.05 2.70
C ASP A 164 6.73 -12.58 3.79
N ALA A 165 6.27 -12.68 5.04
CA ALA A 165 7.05 -13.28 6.13
C ALA A 165 7.27 -14.79 5.94
N LEU A 166 6.28 -15.53 5.40
CA LEU A 166 6.41 -16.94 5.02
C LEU A 166 7.40 -17.11 3.87
N ALA A 167 7.42 -16.17 2.94
CA ALA A 167 8.40 -16.21 1.87
C ALA A 167 9.83 -15.93 2.37
N LEU A 168 10.00 -15.09 3.40
CA LEU A 168 11.28 -14.98 4.13
C LEU A 168 11.64 -16.28 4.85
N TRP A 169 10.67 -16.92 5.51
CA TRP A 169 10.84 -18.22 6.16
C TRP A 169 11.36 -19.30 5.22
N LEU A 170 10.80 -19.37 4.01
CA LEU A 170 11.24 -20.32 2.99
C LEU A 170 12.61 -20.01 2.40
N ALA A 171 13.01 -18.74 2.37
CA ALA A 171 14.25 -18.30 1.74
C ALA A 171 15.45 -18.27 2.71
N SER A 172 15.20 -18.22 4.02
CA SER A 172 16.23 -18.15 5.05
C SER A 172 16.82 -19.54 5.34
N GLU A 173 18.15 -19.67 5.30
CA GLU A 173 18.84 -20.94 5.59
C GLU A 173 18.55 -21.48 6.99
N GLU A 174 18.37 -20.58 7.96
CA GLU A 174 18.04 -20.92 9.36
C GLU A 174 16.67 -21.58 9.50
N THR A 175 15.70 -21.21 8.66
CA THR A 175 14.28 -21.54 8.87
C THR A 175 13.66 -22.39 7.77
N ARG A 176 14.29 -22.50 6.59
CA ARG A 176 13.77 -23.27 5.45
C ARG A 176 13.48 -24.74 5.73
N ASN A 177 14.18 -25.32 6.70
CA ASN A 177 14.03 -26.73 7.11
C ASN A 177 13.18 -26.90 8.38
N ILE A 178 12.72 -25.80 8.98
CA ILE A 178 11.89 -25.85 10.19
C ILE A 178 10.42 -25.92 9.77
N PRO A 179 9.69 -27.00 10.13
CA PRO A 179 8.27 -27.09 9.87
C PRO A 179 7.51 -25.96 10.56
N LEU A 180 6.68 -25.26 9.80
CA LEU A 180 5.79 -24.23 10.31
C LEU A 180 4.36 -24.62 9.94
N ASP A 181 3.44 -24.62 10.90
CA ASP A 181 2.02 -24.84 10.59
C ASP A 181 1.41 -23.54 10.06
N ALA A 182 1.61 -23.27 8.77
CA ALA A 182 1.05 -22.11 8.08
C ALA A 182 -0.18 -22.54 7.28
N ARG A 183 -1.34 -21.93 7.57
CA ARG A 183 -2.63 -22.26 6.93
C ARG A 183 -3.20 -21.12 6.09
N MET A 184 -3.95 -21.48 5.04
CA MET A 184 -4.76 -20.57 4.25
C MET A 184 -6.24 -21.00 4.19
N GLU A 185 -7.08 -19.99 4.23
CA GLU A 185 -8.53 -19.89 4.22
C GLU A 185 -9.18 -19.51 2.89
N LEU A 186 -9.97 -20.37 2.20
CA LEU A 186 -10.87 -19.83 1.17
C LEU A 186 -12.01 -19.05 1.85
N VAL A 187 -12.18 -17.80 1.45
CA VAL A 187 -13.22 -16.91 1.96
C VAL A 187 -14.49 -17.07 1.14
N ASN A 188 -15.61 -17.28 1.83
CA ASN A 188 -16.93 -17.15 1.22
C ASN A 188 -17.44 -15.71 1.39
N ILE A 189 -17.45 -14.95 0.30
CA ILE A 189 -18.00 -13.58 0.29
C ILE A 189 -19.53 -13.68 0.28
N PRO A 190 -20.24 -13.08 1.25
CA PRO A 190 -21.70 -13.13 1.31
C PRO A 190 -22.35 -12.62 0.01
N LYS A 191 -23.46 -13.26 -0.38
CA LYS A 191 -24.21 -12.85 -1.57
C LYS A 191 -24.64 -11.39 -1.45
N GLY A 192 -24.36 -10.59 -2.49
CA GLY A 192 -24.71 -9.16 -2.54
C GLY A 192 -23.66 -8.22 -1.94
N PHE A 193 -22.55 -8.73 -1.39
CA PHE A 193 -21.42 -7.91 -0.93
C PHE A 193 -20.29 -7.90 -1.97
N SER A 194 -19.68 -6.74 -2.17
CA SER A 194 -18.44 -6.65 -2.96
C SER A 194 -17.23 -7.12 -2.15
N ILE A 195 -16.16 -7.51 -2.83
CA ILE A 195 -14.88 -7.83 -2.18
C ILE A 195 -14.36 -6.65 -1.38
N GLY A 196 -14.50 -5.43 -1.91
CA GLY A 196 -14.11 -4.21 -1.23
C GLY A 196 -14.84 -4.04 0.10
N ALA A 197 -16.16 -4.21 0.11
CA ALA A 197 -16.97 -4.18 1.31
C ALA A 197 -16.58 -5.29 2.30
N TYR A 198 -16.39 -6.52 1.83
CA TYR A 198 -15.95 -7.64 2.67
C TYR A 198 -14.61 -7.36 3.35
N ILE A 199 -13.60 -6.90 2.60
CA ILE A 199 -12.29 -6.54 3.16
C ILE A 199 -12.47 -5.44 4.20
N GLY A 200 -13.25 -4.41 3.89
CA GLY A 200 -13.55 -3.33 4.84
C GLY A 200 -14.15 -3.85 6.15
N GLU A 201 -15.22 -4.65 6.06
CA GLU A 201 -15.95 -5.22 7.21
C GLU A 201 -15.06 -6.16 8.04
N TYR A 202 -14.31 -7.04 7.39
CA TYR A 202 -13.37 -7.94 8.07
C TYR A 202 -12.32 -7.15 8.86
N ASN A 203 -11.80 -6.06 8.29
CA ASN A 203 -10.85 -5.21 9.00
C ASN A 203 -11.49 -4.41 10.14
N LEU A 204 -12.75 -3.96 9.99
CA LEU A 204 -13.48 -3.34 11.10
C LEU A 204 -13.58 -4.30 12.30
N ALA A 205 -13.83 -5.58 12.04
CA ALA A 205 -13.96 -6.62 13.06
C ALA A 205 -12.62 -7.07 13.68
N CYS A 206 -11.53 -7.15 12.90
CA CYS A 206 -10.27 -7.75 13.35
C CYS A 206 -9.14 -6.76 13.67
N LYS A 207 -9.02 -5.65 12.93
CA LYS A 207 -8.01 -4.59 13.15
C LYS A 207 -8.34 -3.37 12.31
N LYS A 208 -8.72 -2.26 12.95
CA LYS A 208 -9.18 -1.04 12.26
C LYS A 208 -8.17 -0.55 11.22
N TRP A 209 -8.53 -0.64 9.95
CA TRP A 209 -7.80 0.00 8.86
C TRP A 209 -7.65 1.50 9.15
N ASN A 210 -6.52 2.07 8.73
CA ASN A 210 -6.43 3.52 8.75
C ASN A 210 -7.25 4.06 7.56
N HIS A 211 -7.66 5.33 7.64
CA HIS A 211 -8.52 5.92 6.64
C HIS A 211 -7.90 5.98 5.22
N ARG A 212 -6.57 5.96 5.11
CA ARG A 212 -5.87 5.89 3.81
C ARG A 212 -6.01 4.49 3.19
N ASP A 213 -5.98 3.42 4.00
CA ASP A 213 -6.21 2.06 3.51
C ASP A 213 -7.62 1.95 2.90
N THR A 214 -8.63 2.49 3.59
CA THR A 214 -10.03 2.57 3.12
C THR A 214 -10.14 3.33 1.79
N GLU A 215 -9.56 4.52 1.69
CA GLU A 215 -9.63 5.33 0.47
C GLU A 215 -8.95 4.65 -0.72
N THR A 216 -7.78 4.05 -0.50
CA THR A 216 -7.04 3.38 -1.58
C THR A 216 -7.88 2.25 -2.17
N LEU A 217 -8.46 1.39 -1.33
CA LEU A 217 -9.36 0.32 -1.79
C LEU A 217 -10.64 0.87 -2.45
N LEU A 218 -11.18 1.97 -1.93
CA LEU A 218 -12.36 2.62 -2.50
C LEU A 218 -12.10 3.11 -3.93
N VAL A 219 -10.96 3.78 -4.17
CA VAL A 219 -10.59 4.27 -5.51
C VAL A 219 -10.54 3.11 -6.51
N GLN A 220 -10.02 1.95 -6.09
CA GLN A 220 -9.97 0.78 -6.95
C GLN A 220 -11.33 0.17 -7.22
N THR A 221 -12.16 0.08 -6.17
CA THR A 221 -13.52 -0.46 -6.28
C THR A 221 -14.33 0.33 -7.32
N PHE A 222 -14.08 1.62 -7.42
CA PHE A 222 -14.74 2.54 -8.35
C PHE A 222 -13.86 3.00 -9.51
N GLU A 223 -12.77 2.29 -9.84
CA GLU A 223 -11.86 2.70 -10.92
C GLU A 223 -12.56 2.80 -12.27
N LYS A 224 -13.55 1.92 -12.52
CA LYS A 224 -14.40 1.93 -13.72
C LYS A 224 -15.28 3.16 -13.89
N GLU A 225 -15.50 3.95 -12.83
CA GLU A 225 -16.25 5.22 -12.89
C GLU A 225 -15.42 6.35 -13.53
N GLY A 226 -14.13 6.10 -13.83
CA GLY A 226 -13.26 7.06 -14.48
C GLY A 226 -12.77 8.16 -13.54
N ARG A 227 -12.69 9.38 -14.05
CA ARG A 227 -12.15 10.53 -13.31
C ARG A 227 -13.18 11.04 -12.32
N THR A 228 -12.88 10.91 -11.04
CA THR A 228 -13.73 11.35 -9.92
C THR A 228 -12.97 12.22 -8.94
N VAL A 229 -13.67 13.00 -8.11
CA VAL A 229 -13.05 13.73 -6.99
C VAL A 229 -12.27 12.79 -6.08
N LEU A 230 -12.81 11.59 -5.80
CA LEU A 230 -12.10 10.54 -5.06
C LEU A 230 -10.72 10.21 -5.68
N SER A 231 -10.68 9.93 -6.98
CA SER A 231 -9.41 9.61 -7.66
C SER A 231 -8.43 10.80 -7.65
N SER A 232 -8.93 12.02 -7.72
CA SER A 232 -8.11 13.24 -7.72
C SER A 232 -7.57 13.57 -6.33
N ILE A 233 -8.32 13.27 -5.26
CA ILE A 233 -7.84 13.34 -3.87
C ILE A 233 -6.71 12.34 -3.66
N GLU A 234 -6.86 11.08 -4.13
CA GLU A 234 -5.81 10.06 -4.03
C GLU A 234 -4.48 10.57 -4.61
N LYS A 235 -4.52 11.23 -5.79
CA LYS A 235 -3.33 11.82 -6.41
C LYS A 235 -2.69 12.90 -5.53
N CYS A 236 -3.47 13.85 -4.98
CA CYS A 236 -2.95 14.87 -4.07
C CYS A 236 -2.25 14.25 -2.85
N VAL A 237 -2.84 13.19 -2.27
CA VAL A 237 -2.27 12.53 -1.09
C VAL A 237 -1.00 11.77 -1.44
N ASN A 238 -0.99 11.04 -2.55
CA ASN A 238 0.11 10.16 -2.93
C ASN A 238 1.29 10.91 -3.55
N GLU A 239 1.04 11.87 -4.44
CA GLU A 239 2.06 12.62 -5.17
C GLU A 239 2.51 13.86 -4.40
N ASP A 240 1.58 14.61 -3.82
CA ASP A 240 1.90 15.89 -3.15
C ASP A 240 2.08 15.78 -1.64
N LYS A 241 1.77 14.62 -1.07
CA LYS A 241 1.81 14.37 0.38
C LYS A 241 0.89 15.33 1.17
N MET A 242 -0.19 15.78 0.53
CA MET A 242 -1.24 16.55 1.19
C MET A 242 -2.03 15.67 2.16
N THR A 243 -2.64 16.31 3.17
CA THR A 243 -3.65 15.61 3.98
C THR A 243 -4.93 15.41 3.17
N GLN A 244 -5.67 14.34 3.45
CA GLN A 244 -6.95 14.05 2.76
C GLN A 244 -7.96 15.19 2.91
N ARG A 245 -8.04 15.79 4.11
CA ARG A 245 -8.91 16.97 4.36
C ARG A 245 -8.49 18.17 3.52
N ALA A 246 -7.20 18.42 3.34
CA ALA A 246 -6.70 19.50 2.50
C ALA A 246 -6.99 19.24 1.02
N ALA A 247 -6.77 18.02 0.54
CA ALA A 247 -7.11 17.62 -0.82
C ALA A 247 -8.62 17.72 -1.08
N TRP A 248 -9.46 17.28 -0.15
CA TRP A 248 -10.91 17.45 -0.21
C TRP A 248 -11.32 18.92 -0.38
N LYS A 249 -10.74 19.81 0.44
CA LYS A 249 -10.99 21.25 0.41
C LYS A 249 -10.72 21.85 -0.97
N ILE A 250 -9.65 21.42 -1.65
CA ILE A 250 -9.31 21.88 -3.00
C ILE A 250 -10.45 21.60 -4.00
N TYR A 251 -10.98 20.37 -4.01
CA TYR A 251 -12.01 19.99 -4.98
C TYR A 251 -13.40 20.50 -4.59
N LYS A 252 -13.72 20.54 -3.30
CA LYS A 252 -15.06 20.93 -2.82
C LYS A 252 -15.22 22.39 -2.43
N MET A 253 -14.14 23.16 -2.35
CA MET A 253 -14.14 24.58 -1.96
C MET A 253 -14.82 24.85 -0.61
N ILE A 254 -14.87 23.84 0.26
CA ILE A 254 -15.48 23.90 1.59
C ILE A 254 -14.84 22.86 2.51
N ASP A 255 -14.84 23.14 3.81
CA ASP A 255 -14.42 22.20 4.84
C ASP A 255 -15.57 21.23 5.23
N GLY A 256 -15.99 20.40 4.27
CA GLY A 256 -17.06 19.41 4.43
C GLY A 256 -16.57 17.97 4.60
N TYR A 257 -15.27 17.79 4.85
CA TYR A 257 -14.62 16.48 4.88
C TYR A 257 -15.11 15.64 6.06
N ARG A 258 -15.58 14.42 5.78
CA ARG A 258 -15.95 13.42 6.79
C ARG A 258 -15.46 12.05 6.35
N LYS A 259 -14.70 11.38 7.23
CA LYS A 259 -14.16 10.03 6.96
C LYS A 259 -15.26 9.03 6.63
N GLN A 260 -16.38 9.14 7.34
CA GLN A 260 -17.54 8.27 7.20
C GLN A 260 -18.09 8.24 5.77
N LYS A 261 -17.98 9.32 4.98
CA LYS A 261 -18.44 9.34 3.58
C LYS A 261 -17.73 8.29 2.72
N PHE A 262 -16.43 8.06 2.95
CA PHE A 262 -15.64 7.09 2.20
C PHE A 262 -15.90 5.67 2.70
N GLU A 263 -16.09 5.52 4.01
CA GLU A 263 -16.44 4.25 4.66
C GLU A 263 -17.81 3.77 4.16
N ASP A 264 -18.84 4.64 4.22
CA ASP A 264 -20.19 4.35 3.73
C ASP A 264 -20.16 3.96 2.24
N ALA A 265 -19.37 4.67 1.42
CA ALA A 265 -19.26 4.35 -0.01
C ALA A 265 -18.63 2.97 -0.25
N LEU A 266 -17.65 2.58 0.56
CA LEU A 266 -17.00 1.26 0.47
C LEU A 266 -17.95 0.16 0.94
N PHE A 267 -18.56 0.32 2.12
CA PHE A 267 -19.40 -0.69 2.75
C PHE A 267 -20.70 -0.91 1.98
N HIS A 268 -21.31 0.15 1.46
CA HIS A 268 -22.52 0.05 0.65
C HIS A 268 -22.24 -0.16 -0.84
N ASN A 269 -20.96 -0.27 -1.22
CA ASN A 269 -20.52 -0.42 -2.60
C ASN A 269 -21.24 0.58 -3.54
N LYS A 270 -21.37 1.83 -3.08
CA LYS A 270 -22.08 2.90 -3.78
C LYS A 270 -21.35 4.22 -3.65
N LEU A 271 -20.84 4.73 -4.77
CA LEU A 271 -20.23 6.05 -4.80
C LEU A 271 -21.31 7.14 -4.75
N SER A 272 -21.16 8.11 -3.85
CA SER A 272 -22.06 9.27 -3.78
C SER A 272 -21.74 10.29 -4.88
N ASP A 273 -22.73 11.08 -5.29
CA ASP A 273 -22.52 12.17 -6.26
C ASP A 273 -21.48 13.18 -5.78
N GLU A 274 -21.34 13.37 -4.46
CA GLU A 274 -20.31 14.21 -3.88
C GLU A 274 -18.90 13.64 -4.11
N LEU A 275 -18.70 12.33 -3.95
CA LEU A 275 -17.40 11.67 -4.17
C LEU A 275 -17.09 11.46 -5.66
N ARG A 276 -18.11 11.28 -6.49
CA ARG A 276 -17.99 11.30 -7.95
C ARG A 276 -17.54 12.69 -8.41
N GLY A 277 -18.30 13.71 -7.99
CA GLY A 277 -18.11 15.10 -8.38
C GLY A 277 -18.43 15.37 -9.85
N THR A 278 -18.36 16.63 -10.23
CA THR A 278 -18.54 17.08 -11.63
C THR A 278 -17.20 17.41 -12.28
N ASP A 279 -17.15 17.40 -13.62
CA ASP A 279 -15.94 17.76 -14.35
C ASP A 279 -15.46 19.18 -14.00
N ALA A 280 -16.38 20.14 -13.88
CA ALA A 280 -16.05 21.51 -13.49
C ALA A 280 -15.43 21.60 -12.07
N GLU A 281 -15.89 20.77 -11.12
CA GLU A 281 -15.26 20.69 -9.80
C GLU A 281 -13.84 20.12 -9.88
N ILE A 282 -13.66 19.07 -10.67
CA ILE A 282 -12.38 18.39 -10.83
C ILE A 282 -11.37 19.30 -11.54
N GLU A 283 -11.75 19.94 -12.64
CA GLU A 283 -10.91 20.89 -13.38
C GLU A 283 -10.49 22.07 -12.52
N ARG A 284 -11.43 22.68 -11.78
CA ARG A 284 -11.11 23.76 -10.84
C ARG A 284 -10.12 23.28 -9.77
N GLY A 285 -10.36 22.10 -9.19
CA GLY A 285 -9.48 21.54 -8.17
C GLY A 285 -8.07 21.24 -8.71
N ASP A 286 -7.96 20.72 -9.94
CA ASP A 286 -6.67 20.46 -10.58
C ASP A 286 -5.91 21.76 -10.89
N ARG A 287 -6.60 22.84 -11.31
CA ARG A 287 -6.00 24.17 -11.46
C ARG A 287 -5.42 24.67 -10.13
N ILE A 288 -6.19 24.58 -9.04
CA ILE A 288 -5.74 24.99 -7.69
C ILE A 288 -4.55 24.14 -7.24
N ARG A 289 -4.62 22.82 -7.40
CA ARG A 289 -3.55 21.88 -7.05
C ARG A 289 -2.26 22.25 -7.79
N ARG A 290 -2.34 22.47 -9.10
CA ARG A 290 -1.20 22.86 -9.94
C ARG A 290 -0.61 24.18 -9.49
N ALA A 291 -1.43 25.20 -9.23
CA ALA A 291 -0.95 26.48 -8.72
C ALA A 291 -0.19 26.32 -7.39
N ILE A 292 -0.69 25.51 -6.46
CA ILE A 292 -0.01 25.22 -5.18
C ILE A 292 1.31 24.47 -5.40
N GLN A 293 1.35 23.51 -6.33
CA GLN A 293 2.58 22.79 -6.67
C GLN A 293 3.67 23.74 -7.17
N VAL A 294 3.31 24.65 -8.07
CA VAL A 294 4.19 25.68 -8.63
C VAL A 294 4.65 26.64 -7.53
N ALA A 295 3.73 27.18 -6.74
CA ALA A 295 4.04 28.10 -5.64
C ALA A 295 5.03 27.47 -4.65
N CYS A 296 4.79 26.23 -4.26
CA CYS A 296 5.55 25.53 -3.22
C CYS A 296 6.72 24.70 -3.77
N ARG A 297 7.12 24.86 -5.04
CA ARG A 297 8.19 24.08 -5.70
C ARG A 297 9.50 24.04 -4.90
N ASN A 298 9.85 25.17 -4.29
CA ASN A 298 11.05 25.33 -3.47
C ASN A 298 10.79 25.20 -1.96
N GLU A 299 9.52 25.19 -1.53
CA GLU A 299 9.11 25.21 -0.12
C GLU A 299 8.03 24.14 0.15
N VAL A 300 8.41 22.87 -0.03
CA VAL A 300 7.50 21.69 0.01
C VAL A 300 6.71 21.58 1.32
N ARG A 301 7.19 22.16 2.42
CA ARG A 301 6.47 22.18 3.71
C ARG A 301 5.12 22.88 3.61
N MET A 302 5.02 23.96 2.82
CA MET A 302 3.76 24.69 2.62
C MET A 302 2.77 23.90 1.75
N LYS A 303 3.26 23.09 0.81
CA LYS A 303 2.40 22.19 0.01
C LYS A 303 1.61 21.21 0.87
N ARG A 304 2.15 20.80 2.02
CA ARG A 304 1.50 19.86 2.97
C ARG A 304 0.55 20.55 3.94
N ASN A 305 0.57 21.88 4.02
CA ASN A 305 -0.20 22.68 4.96
C ASN A 305 -1.50 23.20 4.30
N SER A 306 -2.59 23.33 5.07
CA SER A 306 -3.87 23.80 4.51
C SER A 306 -3.99 25.32 4.39
N ALA A 307 -3.04 26.12 4.89
CA ALA A 307 -3.19 27.57 4.99
C ALA A 307 -3.45 28.28 3.66
N ILE A 308 -2.75 27.88 2.58
CA ILE A 308 -3.01 28.44 1.23
C ILE A 308 -4.43 28.08 0.79
N ILE A 309 -4.84 26.83 1.01
CA ILE A 309 -6.16 26.32 0.62
C ILE A 309 -7.26 27.03 1.41
N ASP A 310 -7.07 27.22 2.71
CA ASP A 310 -8.03 27.88 3.59
C ASP A 310 -8.19 29.37 3.21
N ALA A 311 -7.10 30.06 2.86
CA ALA A 311 -7.15 31.44 2.35
C ALA A 311 -7.87 31.53 1.00
N VAL A 312 -7.61 30.61 0.08
CA VAL A 312 -8.27 30.52 -1.24
C VAL A 312 -9.77 30.30 -1.10
N ILE A 313 -10.18 29.37 -0.24
CA ILE A 313 -11.59 29.09 0.04
C ILE A 313 -12.28 30.33 0.61
N ALA A 314 -11.65 30.99 1.58
CA ALA A 314 -12.21 32.19 2.18
C ALA A 314 -12.38 33.32 1.15
N ALA A 315 -11.37 33.56 0.31
CA ALA A 315 -11.43 34.58 -0.74
C ALA A 315 -12.50 34.27 -1.81
N TYR A 316 -12.58 33.02 -2.26
CA TYR A 316 -13.55 32.58 -3.27
C TYR A 316 -14.99 32.64 -2.76
N ASN A 317 -15.23 32.26 -1.50
CA ASN A 317 -16.58 32.27 -0.91
C ASN A 317 -17.02 33.66 -0.43
N ALA A 318 -16.12 34.65 -0.37
CA ALA A 318 -16.45 36.02 0.01
C ALA A 318 -17.08 36.85 -1.13
N VAL A 319 -17.07 36.34 -2.37
CA VAL A 319 -17.59 37.03 -3.55
C VAL A 319 -18.89 36.40 -4.06
N SER A 320 -19.67 37.18 -4.81
CA SER A 320 -20.89 36.70 -5.46
C SER A 320 -20.60 35.68 -6.57
N ASP A 321 -21.60 34.87 -6.94
CA ASP A 321 -21.42 33.84 -7.98
C ASP A 321 -20.97 34.40 -9.33
N VAL A 322 -21.41 35.62 -9.68
CA VAL A 322 -21.01 36.32 -10.91
C VAL A 322 -19.52 36.68 -10.92
N GLN A 323 -18.92 36.90 -9.75
CA GLN A 323 -17.52 37.30 -9.60
C GLN A 323 -16.58 36.12 -9.36
N LYS A 324 -17.11 34.91 -9.12
CA LYS A 324 -16.31 33.73 -8.78
C LYS A 324 -15.32 33.34 -9.87
N ALA A 325 -15.71 33.45 -11.14
CA ALA A 325 -14.83 33.13 -12.26
C ALA A 325 -13.59 34.04 -12.29
N GLU A 326 -13.80 35.36 -12.30
CA GLU A 326 -12.70 36.35 -12.29
C GLU A 326 -11.84 36.22 -11.02
N THR A 327 -12.48 36.03 -9.86
CA THR A 327 -11.77 35.85 -8.59
C THR A 327 -10.93 34.58 -8.63
N MET A 328 -11.41 33.51 -9.24
CA MET A 328 -10.65 32.27 -9.40
C MET A 328 -9.40 32.49 -10.25
N ASP A 329 -9.51 33.20 -11.37
CA ASP A 329 -8.35 33.49 -12.23
C ASP A 329 -7.31 34.36 -11.50
N GLN A 330 -7.76 35.39 -10.76
CA GLN A 330 -6.88 36.20 -9.92
C GLN A 330 -6.23 35.39 -8.80
N LEU A 331 -6.96 34.46 -8.18
CA LEU A 331 -6.40 33.56 -7.16
C LEU A 331 -5.34 32.62 -7.76
N MET A 332 -5.53 32.11 -8.97
CA MET A 332 -4.51 31.29 -9.64
C MET A 332 -3.24 32.10 -9.89
N LEU A 333 -3.37 33.30 -10.45
CA LEU A 333 -2.24 34.20 -10.65
C LEU A 333 -1.52 34.56 -9.34
N PHE A 334 -2.29 34.86 -8.29
CA PHE A 334 -1.74 35.16 -6.97
C PHE A 334 -0.96 33.99 -6.37
N ILE A 335 -1.53 32.78 -6.39
CA ILE A 335 -0.88 31.61 -5.81
C ILE A 335 0.42 31.29 -6.57
N THR A 336 0.37 31.23 -7.90
CA THR A 336 1.55 30.88 -8.71
C THR A 336 2.67 31.90 -8.56
N SER A 337 2.34 33.17 -8.33
CA SER A 337 3.29 34.27 -8.11
C SER A 337 3.71 34.48 -6.65
N LEU A 338 3.28 33.62 -5.71
CA LEU A 338 3.68 33.73 -4.30
C LEU A 338 5.20 33.74 -4.15
N SER A 339 5.70 34.79 -3.49
CA SER A 339 7.14 34.94 -3.25
C SER A 339 7.65 33.93 -2.23
N LYS A 340 8.93 33.55 -2.36
CA LYS A 340 9.63 32.73 -1.37
C LYS A 340 9.60 33.38 0.02
N GLN A 341 9.74 34.70 0.10
CA GLN A 341 9.70 35.43 1.38
C GLN A 341 8.33 35.27 2.07
N THR A 342 7.23 35.37 1.33
CA THR A 342 5.87 35.17 1.87
C THR A 342 5.68 33.76 2.40
N LEU A 343 6.12 32.74 1.65
CA LEU A 343 6.04 31.34 2.07
C LEU A 343 6.88 31.07 3.33
N LEU A 344 8.10 31.60 3.39
CA LEU A 344 8.96 31.49 4.57
C LEU A 344 8.38 32.20 5.79
N ALA A 345 7.77 33.38 5.60
CA ALA A 345 7.08 34.09 6.66
C ALA A 345 5.90 33.26 7.21
N ALA A 346 5.11 32.63 6.33
CA ALA A 346 4.06 31.71 6.75
C ALA A 346 4.64 30.52 7.50
N ILE A 347 5.69 29.85 6.99
CA ILE A 347 6.30 28.67 7.65
C ILE A 347 6.71 28.97 9.10
N LYS A 348 7.21 30.19 9.37
CA LYS A 348 7.63 30.63 10.71
C LYS A 348 6.49 30.80 11.71
N ALA A 349 5.25 30.94 11.26
CA ALA A 349 4.11 31.04 12.16
C ALA A 349 3.80 29.70 12.86
N ASP A 350 3.29 29.78 14.08
CA ASP A 350 3.17 28.61 14.97
C ASP A 350 1.92 27.77 14.69
N SER A 351 0.88 28.38 14.12
CA SER A 351 -0.40 27.72 13.84
C SER A 351 -0.81 27.81 12.37
N VAL A 352 -1.72 26.92 11.94
CA VAL A 352 -2.33 27.00 10.62
C VAL A 352 -3.11 28.31 10.45
N ASN A 353 -3.80 28.79 11.48
CA ASN A 353 -4.58 30.03 11.40
C ASN A 353 -3.68 31.24 11.13
N GLN A 354 -2.58 31.38 11.88
CA GLN A 354 -1.60 32.45 11.64
C GLN A 354 -0.95 32.33 10.25
N LYS A 355 -0.67 31.11 9.76
CA LYS A 355 -0.23 30.89 8.38
C LYS A 355 -1.25 31.41 7.38
N THR A 356 -2.53 31.07 7.59
CA THR A 356 -3.64 31.52 6.75
C THR A 356 -3.76 33.05 6.75
N GLU A 357 -3.56 33.70 7.90
CA GLU A 357 -3.56 35.17 8.01
C GLU A 357 -2.44 35.81 7.18
N VAL A 358 -1.22 35.25 7.22
CA VAL A 358 -0.10 35.73 6.38
C VAL A 358 -0.46 35.64 4.90
N ILE A 359 -1.01 34.51 4.45
CA ILE A 359 -1.42 34.34 3.04
C ILE A 359 -2.60 35.26 2.69
N THR A 360 -3.56 35.43 3.59
CA THR A 360 -4.71 36.32 3.39
C THR A 360 -4.28 37.79 3.28
N GLN A 361 -3.29 38.21 4.07
CA GLN A 361 -2.75 39.56 3.97
C GLN A 361 -1.98 39.77 2.66
N ALA A 362 -1.23 38.76 2.21
CA ALA A 362 -0.58 38.77 0.91
C ALA A 362 -1.61 38.89 -0.23
N TRP A 363 -2.73 38.16 -0.14
CA TRP A 363 -3.84 38.26 -1.09
C TRP A 363 -4.44 39.67 -1.14
N LYS A 364 -4.75 40.27 0.01
CA LYS A 364 -5.26 41.65 0.07
C LYS A 364 -4.30 42.67 -0.54
N ASN A 365 -3.00 42.48 -0.35
CA ASN A 365 -1.98 43.34 -0.95
C ASN A 365 -1.93 43.14 -2.47
N PHE A 366 -1.94 41.89 -2.93
CA PHE A 366 -2.03 41.55 -4.36
C PHE A 366 -3.23 42.22 -5.03
N GLN A 367 -4.43 42.15 -4.43
CA GLN A 367 -5.63 42.78 -4.98
C GLN A 367 -5.53 44.32 -5.11
N LYS A 368 -4.71 44.97 -4.26
CA LYS A 368 -4.44 46.41 -4.36
C LYS A 368 -3.40 46.71 -5.44
N GLU A 369 -2.36 45.90 -5.53
CA GLU A 369 -1.26 46.10 -6.49
C GLU A 369 -1.70 45.81 -7.92
N ILE A 370 -2.47 44.75 -8.18
CA ILE A 370 -2.85 44.34 -9.55
C ILE A 370 -3.71 45.37 -10.29
N LYS A 371 -4.29 46.34 -9.58
CA LYS A 371 -5.05 47.45 -10.15
C LYS A 371 -4.17 48.61 -10.62
N LYS A 372 -2.89 48.60 -10.27
CA LYS A 372 -1.92 49.61 -10.71
C LYS A 372 -1.37 49.24 -12.08
N ASP A 373 -1.03 50.26 -12.86
CA ASP A 373 -0.49 50.10 -14.21
C ASP A 373 0.78 49.24 -14.21
N GLY A 374 0.87 48.28 -15.13
CA GLY A 374 1.99 47.35 -15.30
C GLY A 374 2.11 46.22 -14.26
N LYS A 375 1.36 46.27 -13.14
CA LYS A 375 1.52 45.27 -12.06
C LYS A 375 0.94 43.91 -12.41
N LYS A 376 -0.11 43.85 -13.23
CA LYS A 376 -0.69 42.58 -13.66
C LYS A 376 0.33 41.79 -14.49
N GLU A 377 0.99 42.47 -15.43
CA GLU A 377 2.01 41.91 -16.31
C GLU A 377 3.23 41.43 -15.51
N GLU A 378 3.63 42.18 -14.47
CA GLU A 378 4.68 41.73 -13.54
C GLU A 378 4.31 40.40 -12.84
N TYR A 379 3.08 40.28 -12.33
CA TYR A 379 2.63 39.04 -11.69
C TYR A 379 2.52 37.88 -12.68
N GLU A 380 2.08 38.14 -13.92
CA GLU A 380 2.03 37.15 -14.99
C GLU A 380 3.42 36.64 -15.35
N ALA A 381 4.41 37.53 -15.46
CA ALA A 381 5.80 37.16 -15.68
C ALA A 381 6.38 36.33 -14.51
N LEU A 382 6.07 36.70 -13.26
CA LEU A 382 6.48 35.93 -12.08
C LEU A 382 5.87 34.52 -12.07
N ALA A 383 4.58 34.42 -12.40
CA ALA A 383 3.87 33.15 -12.49
C ALA A 383 4.45 32.26 -13.58
N LEU A 384 4.67 32.79 -14.79
CA LEU A 384 5.24 32.05 -15.91
C LEU A 384 6.63 31.50 -15.58
N ASN A 385 7.50 32.35 -15.02
CA ASN A 385 8.85 31.92 -14.59
C ASN A 385 8.79 30.79 -13.56
N ALA A 386 7.84 30.86 -12.61
CA ALA A 386 7.64 29.83 -11.61
C ALA A 386 7.14 28.51 -12.21
N GLU A 387 6.23 28.58 -13.18
CA GLU A 387 5.71 27.41 -13.91
C GLU A 387 6.82 26.70 -14.69
N GLU A 388 7.61 27.45 -15.47
CA GLU A 388 8.73 26.90 -16.21
C GLU A 388 9.78 26.24 -15.31
N GLU A 389 10.09 26.88 -14.17
CA GLU A 389 11.00 26.31 -13.17
C GLU A 389 10.46 24.97 -12.65
N TYR A 390 9.17 24.92 -12.28
CA TYR A 390 8.54 23.70 -11.79
C TYR A 390 8.53 22.59 -12.84
N ASP A 391 8.22 22.89 -14.11
CA ASP A 391 8.18 21.89 -15.18
C ASP A 391 9.56 21.33 -15.52
N ARG A 392 10.62 22.16 -15.46
CA ARG A 392 12.01 21.70 -15.54
C ARG A 392 12.35 20.74 -14.38
N MET A 393 11.90 21.05 -13.16
CA MET A 393 12.12 20.18 -11.99
C MET A 393 11.38 18.84 -12.13
N VAL A 394 10.12 18.83 -12.57
CA VAL A 394 9.35 17.58 -12.71
C VAL A 394 9.91 16.69 -13.82
N SER A 395 10.30 17.27 -14.95
CA SER A 395 10.84 16.54 -16.10
C SER A 395 12.15 15.81 -15.80
N SER A 396 12.97 16.35 -14.89
CA SER A 396 14.24 15.71 -14.48
C SER A 396 14.07 14.53 -13.50
N VAL A 397 12.90 14.38 -12.86
CA VAL A 397 12.62 13.38 -11.81
C VAL A 397 11.88 12.14 -12.33
N ALA A 398 11.40 12.15 -13.58
CA ALA A 398 10.52 11.13 -14.16
C ALA A 398 11.11 9.71 -14.36
N SER A 399 12.23 9.35 -13.72
CA SER A 399 12.74 7.96 -13.66
C SER A 399 12.73 7.36 -12.25
N PRO A 400 11.59 6.92 -11.69
CA PRO A 400 11.60 6.02 -10.54
C PRO A 400 11.50 4.56 -11.00
N LYS A 401 12.58 3.79 -10.87
CA LYS A 401 12.50 2.32 -10.84
C LYS A 401 11.68 1.92 -9.61
N LYS A 402 10.44 1.45 -9.81
CA LYS A 402 9.67 0.81 -8.73
C LYS A 402 10.45 -0.44 -8.28
N SER A 403 10.97 -0.45 -7.05
CA SER A 403 11.59 -1.64 -6.48
C SER A 403 10.52 -2.69 -6.18
N SER A 404 10.75 -3.92 -6.64
CA SER A 404 9.81 -5.02 -6.38
C SER A 404 9.84 -5.40 -4.90
N ASN A 405 8.78 -6.02 -4.40
CA ASN A 405 8.78 -6.56 -3.03
C ASN A 405 9.85 -7.67 -2.86
N LEU A 406 10.20 -8.35 -3.95
CA LEU A 406 11.28 -9.33 -3.98
C LEU A 406 12.65 -8.68 -3.73
N ASP A 407 12.91 -7.49 -4.29
CA ASP A 407 14.16 -6.75 -4.09
C ASP A 407 14.31 -6.30 -2.63
N LYS A 408 13.21 -5.91 -1.98
CA LYS A 408 13.20 -5.54 -0.56
C LYS A 408 13.54 -6.72 0.34
N ILE A 409 13.08 -7.92 -0.02
CA ILE A 409 13.31 -9.15 0.73
C ILE A 409 14.74 -9.68 0.55
N LYS A 410 15.28 -9.63 -0.68
CA LYS A 410 16.69 -9.97 -0.93
C LYS A 410 17.65 -9.15 -0.05
N LYS A 411 17.35 -7.87 0.16
CA LYS A 411 18.15 -6.98 1.02
C LYS A 411 18.17 -7.37 2.50
N ILE A 412 17.17 -8.11 2.99
CA ILE A 412 17.10 -8.57 4.39
C ILE A 412 17.88 -9.88 4.57
N LEU A 413 17.95 -10.70 3.51
CA LEU A 413 18.63 -11.99 3.53
C LEU A 413 20.13 -11.87 3.18
N SER A 414 20.56 -10.74 2.60
CA SER A 414 21.96 -10.36 2.39
C SER A 414 22.51 -9.63 3.61
#